data_AF-A0A931DTQ6-F1
#
_entry.id   AF-A0A931DTQ6-F1
#
_cell.length_a   1.000
_cell.length_b   1.000
_cell.length_c   1.000
_cell.angle_alpha   90.00
_cell.angle_beta   90.00
_cell.angle_gamma   90.00
#
_symmetry.space_group_name_H-M   'P 1'
#
loop_
_entity.id
_entity.type
_entity.pdbx_description
1 polymer ?
#
loop_
_entity_poly.entity_id
_entity_poly.type
_entity_poly.pdbx_seq_one_letter_code
_entity_poly.pdbx_strand_id
1 'polypeptide(L)'
;MIGEASEPSAAGAASGVNGPTPGERARTLAYGVAGGALAVPGVPYTPVPAHVTDERGRPLLLMPSGAGAVTALDGEPDVPATLRIADVAPVPLADRVRGRASLHGWITEVPPGERRAAAVRLSRLHPRPELLDLGTTGTVGTAGAAGPERPAWTVLALEIAQVEIEDGWGSATLEPEEYEASAPDPFVVIEAGMIAHLDSCHRDELGAMLRRLDGLPGRPAARGGPAPAVRPLGLDRYGMWLRCRVADGEGAGDTDLRLVFGEPVADVHGLRCAYRRLFAGGRARGGAHADGGFVGNFTDVPNGSGER
;
A
#
# COMPACT_ATOMS: atom_id res chain seq x y z
N MET A 1 -49.23 22.00 -21.15
CA MET A 1 -49.05 22.79 -19.91
C MET A 1 -49.48 21.88 -18.79
N ILE A 2 -48.60 21.36 -17.94
CA ILE A 2 -47.61 22.06 -17.11
C ILE A 2 -46.53 21.02 -16.76
N GLY A 3 -45.26 21.37 -16.93
CA GLY A 3 -44.13 20.50 -16.61
C GLY A 3 -43.76 20.59 -15.13
N GLU A 4 -43.46 19.46 -14.51
CA GLU A 4 -42.76 19.39 -13.24
C GLU A 4 -41.26 19.51 -13.52
N ALA A 5 -40.70 20.68 -13.20
CA ALA A 5 -39.27 20.87 -13.05
C ALA A 5 -38.88 20.39 -11.65
N SER A 6 -38.15 19.28 -11.57
CA SER A 6 -37.37 18.92 -10.38
C SER A 6 -36.03 19.65 -10.46
N GLU A 7 -35.86 20.69 -9.65
CA GLU A 7 -34.56 21.31 -9.40
C GLU A 7 -33.72 20.40 -8.47
N PRO A 8 -32.46 20.10 -8.81
CA PRO A 8 -31.56 19.38 -7.91
C PRO A 8 -31.05 20.32 -6.81
N SER A 9 -31.38 19.99 -5.56
CA SER A 9 -30.84 20.64 -4.37
C SER A 9 -29.34 20.35 -4.25
N ALA A 10 -28.52 21.33 -4.59
CA ALA A 10 -27.12 21.42 -4.22
C ALA A 10 -27.02 22.14 -2.86
N ALA A 11 -26.73 21.41 -1.78
CA ALA A 11 -26.16 21.96 -0.55
C ALA A 11 -25.60 20.83 0.33
N GLY A 12 -24.30 20.86 0.60
CA GLY A 12 -23.70 20.00 1.63
C GLY A 12 -22.26 19.53 1.40
N ALA A 13 -21.39 20.34 0.80
CA ALA A 13 -19.95 20.11 0.87
C ALA A 13 -19.44 20.24 2.32
N ALA A 14 -18.38 19.47 2.62
CA ALA A 14 -17.61 19.38 3.88
C ALA A 14 -18.04 18.32 4.92
N SER A 15 -17.91 17.03 4.56
CA SER A 15 -17.57 15.97 5.53
C SER A 15 -16.10 15.59 5.31
N GLY A 16 -15.23 15.86 6.29
CA GLY A 16 -13.78 15.65 6.18
C GLY A 16 -13.43 14.23 5.73
N VAL A 17 -12.59 14.11 4.70
CA VAL A 17 -12.15 12.83 4.17
C VAL A 17 -11.17 12.20 5.16
N ASN A 18 -11.66 11.32 6.03
CA ASN A 18 -10.89 10.66 7.10
C ASN A 18 -10.06 9.45 6.61
N GLY A 19 -9.69 9.39 5.33
CA GLY A 19 -8.98 8.25 4.76
C GLY A 19 -8.47 8.49 3.34
N PRO A 20 -7.60 7.59 2.83
CA PRO A 20 -7.07 7.68 1.48
C PRO A 20 -8.15 7.39 0.43
N THR A 21 -8.06 8.06 -0.72
CA THR A 21 -8.94 7.77 -1.86
C THR A 21 -8.61 6.39 -2.45
N PRO A 22 -9.53 5.75 -3.20
CA PRO A 22 -9.21 4.52 -3.94
C PRO A 22 -7.97 4.67 -4.82
N GLY A 23 -7.82 5.80 -5.51
CA GLY A 23 -6.66 6.05 -6.38
C GLY A 23 -5.34 6.15 -5.61
N GLU A 24 -5.34 6.80 -4.44
CA GLU A 24 -4.15 6.83 -3.58
C GLU A 24 -3.80 5.44 -3.04
N ARG A 25 -4.80 4.66 -2.63
CA ARG A 25 -4.61 3.25 -2.19
C ARG A 25 -4.00 2.41 -3.31
N ALA A 26 -4.54 2.50 -4.52
CA ALA A 26 -4.03 1.79 -5.70
C ALA A 26 -2.58 2.18 -6.03
N ARG A 27 -2.28 3.49 -6.04
CA ARG A 27 -0.91 3.98 -6.28
C ARG A 27 0.06 3.56 -5.19
N THR A 28 -0.39 3.46 -3.95
CA THR A 28 0.41 2.99 -2.81
C THR A 28 0.74 1.51 -2.94
N LEU A 29 -0.25 0.66 -3.23
CA LEU A 29 -0.04 -0.77 -3.47
C LEU A 29 0.91 -1.01 -4.65
N ALA A 30 0.73 -0.25 -5.74
CA ALA A 30 1.55 -0.36 -6.95
C ALA A 30 2.95 0.28 -6.84
N TYR A 31 3.29 0.95 -5.74
CA TYR A 31 4.55 1.71 -5.63
C TYR A 31 5.82 0.86 -5.83
N GLY A 32 5.75 -0.43 -5.50
CA GLY A 32 6.84 -1.39 -5.67
C GLY A 32 7.42 -1.96 -4.37
N VAL A 33 6.87 -1.60 -3.21
CA VAL A 33 7.29 -2.15 -1.90
C VAL A 33 6.70 -3.55 -1.68
N ALA A 34 5.43 -3.71 -2.02
CA ALA A 34 4.72 -4.98 -1.93
C ALA A 34 5.22 -5.99 -2.96
N GLY A 35 5.07 -7.28 -2.68
CA GLY A 35 5.43 -8.35 -3.62
C GLY A 35 4.45 -8.43 -4.79
N GLY A 36 4.96 -8.73 -5.98
CA GLY A 36 4.16 -8.85 -7.19
C GLY A 36 4.40 -10.15 -7.96
N ALA A 37 3.38 -10.63 -8.67
CA ALA A 37 3.48 -11.71 -9.64
C ALA A 37 2.72 -11.34 -10.92
N LEU A 38 3.27 -11.71 -12.05
CA LEU A 38 2.72 -11.44 -13.38
C LEU A 38 1.95 -12.67 -13.87
N ALA A 39 0.70 -12.44 -14.26
CA ALA A 39 -0.15 -13.41 -14.94
C ALA A 39 -0.24 -13.03 -16.41
N VAL A 40 0.14 -13.95 -17.30
CA VAL A 40 -0.02 -13.81 -18.75
C VAL A 40 -0.85 -14.99 -19.26
N PRO A 41 -1.88 -14.79 -20.10
CA PRO A 41 -2.69 -15.89 -20.62
C PRO A 41 -1.83 -16.98 -21.28
N GLY A 42 -2.07 -18.23 -20.91
CA GLY A 42 -1.32 -19.39 -21.45
C GLY A 42 0.09 -19.58 -20.87
N VAL A 43 0.55 -18.69 -19.97
CA VAL A 43 1.86 -18.78 -19.31
C VAL A 43 1.68 -19.05 -17.82
N PRO A 44 2.51 -19.90 -17.19
CA PRO A 44 2.52 -20.05 -15.74
C PRO A 44 2.76 -18.73 -15.01
N TYR A 45 2.14 -18.59 -13.83
CA TYR A 45 2.36 -17.45 -12.95
C TYR A 45 3.86 -17.22 -12.70
N THR A 46 4.32 -16.02 -13.01
CA THR A 46 5.73 -15.67 -12.89
C THR A 46 5.90 -14.64 -11.77
N PRO A 47 6.58 -14.97 -10.66
CA PRO A 47 6.93 -13.99 -9.65
C PRO A 47 7.71 -12.84 -10.28
N VAL A 48 7.42 -11.59 -9.91
CA VAL A 48 8.16 -10.43 -10.39
C VAL A 48 9.27 -10.14 -9.38
N PRO A 49 10.56 -10.35 -9.75
CA PRO A 49 11.66 -10.18 -8.81
C PRO A 49 11.73 -8.78 -8.22
N ALA A 50 11.53 -7.74 -9.03
CA ALA A 50 11.45 -6.35 -8.57
C ALA A 50 10.55 -5.54 -9.51
N HIS A 51 9.77 -4.62 -8.94
CA HIS A 51 9.03 -3.63 -9.71
C HIS A 51 8.99 -2.28 -9.00
N VAL A 52 8.76 -1.24 -9.79
CA VAL A 52 8.51 0.14 -9.34
C VAL A 52 7.54 0.78 -10.31
N THR A 53 6.93 1.90 -9.92
CA THR A 53 6.16 2.73 -10.86
C THR A 53 6.94 3.96 -11.29
N ASP A 54 6.66 4.45 -12.51
CA ASP A 54 7.09 5.77 -12.93
C ASP A 54 6.24 6.89 -12.31
N GLU A 55 6.50 8.15 -12.67
CA GLU A 55 5.77 9.30 -12.14
C GLU A 55 4.27 9.28 -12.43
N ARG A 56 3.87 8.64 -13.54
CA ARG A 56 2.47 8.45 -13.94
C ARG A 56 1.84 7.21 -13.32
N GLY A 57 2.62 6.41 -12.59
CA GLY A 57 2.13 5.18 -11.97
C GLY A 57 2.28 3.96 -12.87
N ARG A 58 2.94 4.06 -14.03
CA ARG A 58 3.13 2.92 -14.93
C ARG A 58 4.14 1.93 -14.33
N PRO A 59 3.78 0.64 -14.13
CA PRO A 59 4.70 -0.34 -13.56
C PRO A 59 5.83 -0.71 -14.51
N LEU A 60 7.05 -0.73 -13.98
CA LEU A 60 8.27 -1.24 -14.60
C LEU A 60 8.69 -2.50 -13.86
N LEU A 61 8.81 -3.61 -14.58
CA LEU A 61 9.03 -4.95 -14.03
C LEU A 61 10.40 -5.47 -14.47
N LEU A 62 11.29 -5.74 -13.52
CA LEU A 62 12.57 -6.41 -13.79
C LEU A 62 12.31 -7.91 -13.96
N MET A 63 12.60 -8.48 -15.13
CA MET A 63 12.32 -9.88 -15.43
C MET A 63 13.55 -10.61 -16.00
N PRO A 64 13.78 -11.89 -15.64
CA PRO A 64 14.74 -12.72 -16.34
C PRO A 64 14.32 -12.90 -17.81
N SER A 65 15.25 -12.82 -18.75
CA SER A 65 14.93 -12.91 -20.19
C SER A 65 14.38 -14.28 -20.63
N GLY A 66 14.62 -15.32 -19.83
CA GLY A 66 14.04 -16.66 -20.03
C GLY A 66 12.69 -16.87 -19.32
N ALA A 67 12.12 -15.86 -18.68
CA ALA A 67 10.80 -15.97 -18.05
C ALA A 67 9.72 -16.11 -19.12
N GLY A 68 8.71 -16.95 -18.87
CA GLY A 68 7.66 -17.23 -19.86
C GLY A 68 6.91 -15.98 -20.33
N ALA A 69 6.73 -14.98 -19.46
CA ALA A 69 6.14 -13.69 -19.83
C ALA A 69 7.00 -12.87 -20.81
N VAL A 70 8.33 -12.97 -20.72
CA VAL A 70 9.24 -12.33 -21.67
C VAL A 70 9.25 -13.10 -22.99
N THR A 71 9.26 -14.42 -22.94
CA THR A 71 9.17 -15.27 -24.14
C THR A 71 7.83 -15.08 -24.87
N ALA A 72 6.74 -14.82 -24.16
CA ALA A 72 5.45 -14.51 -24.79
C ALA A 72 5.47 -13.22 -25.63
N LEU A 73 6.39 -12.29 -25.35
CA LEU A 73 6.61 -11.07 -26.15
C LEU A 73 7.50 -11.30 -27.37
N ASP A 74 8.12 -12.46 -27.55
CA ASP A 74 9.02 -12.70 -28.68
C ASP A 74 8.24 -12.72 -30.00
N GLY A 75 8.32 -11.60 -30.73
CA GLY A 75 7.65 -11.42 -32.02
C GLY A 75 6.30 -10.69 -31.95
N GLU A 76 5.80 -10.41 -30.74
CA GLU A 76 4.57 -9.64 -30.53
C GLU A 76 4.91 -8.24 -29.98
N PRO A 77 4.20 -7.18 -30.42
CA PRO A 77 4.45 -5.82 -29.94
C PRO A 77 4.06 -5.64 -28.47
N ASP A 78 2.96 -6.28 -28.06
CA ASP A 78 2.43 -6.25 -26.72
C ASP A 78 1.68 -7.55 -26.41
N VAL A 79 1.53 -7.87 -25.12
CA VAL A 79 0.81 -9.06 -24.66
C VAL A 79 -0.09 -8.69 -23.49
N PRO A 80 -1.36 -9.12 -23.46
CA PRO A 80 -2.23 -8.87 -22.32
C PRO A 80 -1.69 -9.57 -21.07
N ALA A 81 -1.65 -8.85 -19.95
CA ALA A 81 -1.13 -9.34 -18.69
C ALA A 81 -1.86 -8.72 -17.50
N THR A 82 -1.68 -9.33 -16.33
CA THR A 82 -2.14 -8.79 -15.06
C THR A 82 -1.02 -8.86 -14.03
N LEU A 83 -0.61 -7.71 -13.51
CA LEU A 83 0.28 -7.64 -12.36
C LEU A 83 -0.57 -7.76 -11.09
N ARG A 84 -0.40 -8.87 -10.37
CA ARG A 84 -1.05 -9.11 -9.08
C ARG A 84 -0.09 -8.76 -7.96
N ILE A 85 -0.51 -7.89 -7.08
CA ILE A 85 0.26 -7.39 -5.94
C ILE A 85 -0.43 -7.85 -4.66
N ALA A 86 0.36 -8.31 -3.71
CA ALA A 86 -0.10 -8.62 -2.36
C ALA A 86 0.76 -7.87 -1.35
N ASP A 87 0.12 -6.96 -0.62
CA ASP A 87 0.74 -6.27 0.51
C ASP A 87 0.59 -7.12 1.77
N VAL A 88 1.72 -7.46 2.37
CA VAL A 88 1.81 -8.35 3.53
C VAL A 88 2.40 -7.58 4.68
N ALA A 89 1.71 -7.59 5.83
CA ALA A 89 2.15 -6.92 7.04
C ALA A 89 3.59 -7.30 7.39
N PRO A 90 4.48 -6.33 7.67
CA PRO A 90 5.90 -6.60 7.93
C PRO A 90 6.14 -7.35 9.24
N VAL A 91 5.12 -7.41 10.10
CA VAL A 91 5.12 -8.10 11.40
C VAL A 91 4.39 -9.44 11.31
N PRO A 92 4.81 -10.48 12.07
CA PRO A 92 4.20 -11.81 12.00
C PRO A 92 2.84 -11.84 12.72
N LEU A 93 1.77 -11.46 12.04
CA LEU A 93 0.39 -11.54 12.53
C LEU A 93 -0.30 -12.81 12.02
N ALA A 94 -1.42 -13.20 12.64
CA ALA A 94 -2.37 -14.10 11.99
C ALA A 94 -3.07 -13.31 10.88
N ASP A 95 -3.27 -13.90 9.70
CA ASP A 95 -3.74 -13.22 8.48
C ASP A 95 -3.01 -11.90 8.15
N ARG A 96 -1.89 -12.03 7.44
CA ARG A 96 -0.96 -10.92 7.20
C ARG A 96 -1.25 -10.13 5.93
N VAL A 97 -2.20 -10.57 5.09
CA VAL A 97 -2.48 -9.85 3.85
C VAL A 97 -3.28 -8.60 4.20
N ARG A 98 -2.68 -7.43 3.99
CA ARG A 98 -3.30 -6.13 4.30
C ARG A 98 -4.13 -5.60 3.13
N GLY A 99 -3.70 -5.96 1.93
CA GLY A 99 -4.36 -5.55 0.70
C GLY A 99 -3.82 -6.30 -0.51
N ARG A 100 -4.61 -6.28 -1.58
CA ARG A 100 -4.30 -6.84 -2.88
C ARG A 100 -4.63 -5.82 -3.96
N ALA A 101 -3.85 -5.84 -5.02
CA ALA A 101 -4.15 -5.08 -6.23
C ALA A 101 -3.94 -5.96 -7.47
N SER A 102 -4.81 -5.81 -8.46
CA SER A 102 -4.68 -6.40 -9.78
C SER A 102 -4.63 -5.26 -10.79
N LEU A 103 -3.50 -5.09 -11.45
CA LEU A 103 -3.32 -4.10 -12.51
C LEU A 103 -3.39 -4.86 -13.84
N HIS A 104 -4.46 -4.65 -14.57
CA HIS A 104 -4.73 -5.29 -15.86
C HIS A 104 -4.25 -4.40 -16.99
N GLY A 105 -3.72 -4.99 -18.06
CA GLY A 105 -3.32 -4.23 -19.24
C GLY A 105 -2.39 -5.01 -20.15
N TRP A 106 -1.42 -4.32 -20.75
CA TRP A 106 -0.51 -4.91 -21.72
C TRP A 106 0.94 -4.71 -21.31
N ILE A 107 1.72 -5.78 -21.36
CA ILE A 107 3.17 -5.70 -21.18
C ILE A 107 3.86 -5.42 -22.51
N THR A 108 4.90 -4.60 -22.46
CA THR A 108 5.81 -4.32 -23.57
C THR A 108 7.25 -4.39 -23.06
N GLU A 109 8.21 -4.72 -23.93
CA GLU A 109 9.63 -4.63 -23.56
C GLU A 109 10.10 -3.17 -23.61
N VAL A 110 10.76 -2.70 -22.55
CA VAL A 110 11.29 -1.34 -22.50
C VAL A 110 12.36 -1.15 -23.58
N PRO A 111 12.25 -0.12 -24.44
CA PRO A 111 13.21 0.13 -25.51
C PRO A 111 14.64 0.34 -24.97
N PRO A 112 15.69 -0.05 -25.71
CA PRO A 112 17.08 0.07 -25.25
C PRO A 112 17.47 1.46 -24.76
N GLY A 113 16.94 2.53 -25.36
CA GLY A 113 17.21 3.92 -24.95
C GLY A 113 16.66 4.30 -23.57
N GLU A 114 15.62 3.61 -23.09
CA GLU A 114 14.95 3.89 -21.82
C GLU A 114 15.39 2.95 -20.69
N ARG A 115 16.04 1.83 -21.02
CA ARG A 115 16.46 0.80 -20.04
C ARG A 115 17.34 1.36 -18.92
N ARG A 116 18.27 2.26 -19.24
CA ARG A 116 19.12 2.90 -18.22
C ARG A 116 18.31 3.71 -17.22
N ALA A 117 17.32 4.48 -17.70
CA ALA A 117 16.46 5.27 -16.84
C ALA A 117 15.56 4.37 -15.97
N ALA A 118 15.02 3.29 -16.55
CA ALA A 118 14.26 2.28 -15.84
C ALA A 118 15.09 1.58 -14.74
N ALA A 119 16.33 1.20 -15.07
CA ALA A 119 17.26 0.58 -14.12
C ALA A 119 17.59 1.50 -12.94
N VAL A 120 17.86 2.79 -13.22
CA VAL A 120 18.07 3.78 -12.15
C VAL A 120 16.83 3.91 -11.27
N ARG A 121 15.62 3.92 -11.83
CA ARG A 121 14.39 4.00 -11.05
C ARG A 121 14.17 2.76 -10.18
N LEU A 122 14.33 1.56 -10.75
CA LEU A 122 14.27 0.30 -10.01
C LEU A 122 15.29 0.26 -8.85
N SER A 123 16.52 0.72 -9.10
CA SER A 123 17.60 0.68 -8.10
C SER A 123 17.33 1.50 -6.84
N ARG A 124 16.45 2.51 -6.91
CA ARG A 124 16.10 3.35 -5.74
C ARG A 124 15.37 2.57 -4.66
N LEU A 125 14.55 1.60 -5.07
CA LEU A 125 13.79 0.75 -4.15
C LEU A 125 14.39 -0.65 -4.03
N HIS A 126 14.93 -1.17 -5.13
CA HIS A 126 15.47 -2.52 -5.26
C HIS A 126 16.90 -2.47 -5.80
N PRO A 127 17.91 -2.12 -4.99
CA PRO A 127 19.29 -2.10 -5.42
C PRO A 127 19.75 -3.53 -5.73
N ARG A 128 19.99 -3.80 -7.02
CA ARG A 128 20.25 -5.14 -7.54
C ARG A 128 21.40 -5.15 -8.54
N PRO A 129 22.33 -6.11 -8.47
CA PRO A 129 23.48 -6.16 -9.37
C PRO A 129 23.05 -6.35 -10.84
N GLU A 130 21.95 -7.07 -11.09
CA GLU A 130 21.44 -7.36 -12.43
C GLU A 130 21.02 -6.09 -13.20
N LEU A 131 20.75 -4.99 -12.47
CA LEU A 131 20.40 -3.69 -13.08
C LEU A 131 21.59 -3.05 -13.80
N LEU A 132 22.83 -3.44 -13.48
CA LEU A 132 24.04 -2.87 -14.08
C LEU A 132 24.19 -3.29 -15.55
N ASP A 133 23.73 -4.51 -15.89
CA ASP A 133 23.87 -5.09 -17.24
C ASP A 133 22.75 -4.62 -18.20
N LEU A 134 21.65 -4.05 -17.67
CA LEU A 134 20.54 -3.55 -18.49
C LEU A 134 20.92 -2.35 -19.39
N GLY A 135 21.95 -1.60 -18.98
CA GLY A 135 22.46 -0.43 -19.72
C GLY A 135 23.60 -0.77 -20.68
N THR A 136 24.14 -2.00 -20.66
CA THR A 136 25.22 -2.39 -21.55
C THR A 136 24.66 -2.73 -22.92
N THR A 137 24.67 -1.75 -23.83
CA THR A 137 24.42 -1.99 -25.25
C THR A 137 25.63 -2.70 -25.85
N GLY A 138 25.69 -4.03 -25.71
CA GLY A 138 26.52 -4.92 -26.54
C GLY A 138 27.97 -4.52 -26.78
N THR A 139 28.70 -3.99 -25.78
CA THR A 139 30.13 -3.65 -25.93
C THR A 139 30.95 -3.87 -24.67
N VAL A 140 30.93 -5.08 -24.13
CA VAL A 140 32.14 -5.65 -23.48
C VAL A 140 32.23 -7.14 -23.80
N GLY A 141 32.42 -7.46 -25.08
CA GLY A 141 32.99 -8.74 -25.46
C GLY A 141 34.50 -8.65 -25.28
N THR A 142 35.05 -9.31 -24.25
CA THR A 142 36.39 -9.89 -24.41
C THR A 142 36.30 -10.86 -25.59
N ALA A 143 37.14 -10.63 -26.60
CA ALA A 143 37.11 -11.34 -27.87
C ALA A 143 36.99 -12.86 -27.71
N GLY A 144 35.89 -13.44 -28.20
CA GLY A 144 35.74 -14.89 -28.36
C GLY A 144 34.33 -15.41 -28.13
N ALA A 145 33.56 -15.51 -29.23
CA ALA A 145 32.41 -16.41 -29.42
C ALA A 145 31.10 -16.15 -28.65
N ALA A 146 30.22 -15.35 -29.25
CA ALA A 146 28.78 -15.59 -29.48
C ALA A 146 28.18 -14.33 -30.14
N GLY A 147 27.01 -14.41 -30.78
CA GLY A 147 26.33 -13.26 -31.40
C GLY A 147 25.93 -12.17 -30.37
N PRO A 148 25.04 -11.22 -30.71
CA PRO A 148 24.50 -10.31 -29.70
C PRO A 148 23.69 -11.14 -28.69
N GLU A 149 24.33 -11.59 -27.62
CA GLU A 149 23.67 -12.31 -26.53
C GLU A 149 22.66 -11.37 -25.89
N ARG A 150 21.39 -11.78 -25.86
CA ARG A 150 20.34 -11.04 -25.14
C ARG A 150 20.79 -10.95 -23.68
N PRO A 151 20.71 -9.77 -23.04
CA PRO A 151 21.04 -9.68 -21.62
C PRO A 151 20.21 -10.70 -20.83
N ALA A 152 20.78 -11.25 -19.77
CA ALA A 152 20.09 -12.25 -18.93
C ALA A 152 18.81 -11.69 -18.28
N TRP A 153 18.68 -10.36 -18.24
CA TRP A 153 17.56 -9.62 -17.68
C TRP A 153 17.05 -8.57 -18.66
N THR A 154 15.76 -8.28 -18.57
CA THR A 154 15.13 -7.17 -19.28
C THR A 154 14.15 -6.45 -18.36
N VAL A 155 13.65 -5.30 -18.81
CA VAL A 155 12.61 -4.55 -18.12
C VAL A 155 11.36 -4.54 -19.00
N LEU A 156 10.24 -4.91 -18.41
CA LEU A 156 8.92 -4.79 -19.04
C LEU A 156 8.20 -3.56 -18.49
N ALA A 157 7.43 -2.87 -19.32
CA ALA A 157 6.48 -1.86 -18.89
C ALA A 157 5.06 -2.44 -19.01
N LEU A 158 4.21 -2.19 -18.00
CA LEU A 158 2.78 -2.54 -18.05
C LEU A 158 1.96 -1.28 -18.31
N GLU A 159 1.36 -1.17 -19.49
CA GLU A 159 0.36 -0.14 -19.78
C GLU A 159 -0.97 -0.54 -19.16
N ILE A 160 -1.49 0.26 -18.24
CA ILE A 160 -2.66 -0.07 -17.42
C ILE A 160 -3.95 0.20 -18.22
N ALA A 161 -4.84 -0.79 -18.23
CA ALA A 161 -6.19 -0.71 -18.75
C ALA A 161 -7.24 -0.57 -17.64
N GLN A 162 -7.00 -1.23 -16.49
CA GLN A 162 -7.91 -1.23 -15.35
C GLN A 162 -7.14 -1.62 -14.09
N VAL A 163 -7.52 -1.07 -12.94
CA VAL A 163 -6.97 -1.45 -11.65
C VAL A 163 -8.08 -1.90 -10.72
N GLU A 164 -7.89 -3.05 -10.06
CA GLU A 164 -8.76 -3.54 -9.00
C GLU A 164 -7.97 -3.60 -7.71
N ILE A 165 -8.55 -3.11 -6.61
CA ILE A 165 -7.95 -3.16 -5.28
C ILE A 165 -8.93 -3.75 -4.28
N GLU A 166 -8.38 -4.45 -3.29
CA GLU A 166 -9.09 -5.03 -2.16
C GLU A 166 -8.21 -4.88 -0.92
N ASP A 167 -8.62 -4.08 0.07
CA ASP A 167 -7.89 -3.93 1.33
C ASP A 167 -8.87 -3.63 2.48
N GLY A 168 -8.35 -3.25 3.66
CA GLY A 168 -9.15 -2.92 4.84
C GLY A 168 -10.16 -1.77 4.69
N TRP A 169 -10.08 -0.98 3.61
CA TRP A 169 -11.08 0.04 3.24
C TRP A 169 -12.17 -0.49 2.28
N GLY A 170 -12.10 -1.75 1.87
CA GLY A 170 -13.00 -2.40 0.93
C GLY A 170 -12.42 -2.53 -0.48
N SER A 171 -13.26 -2.94 -1.43
CA SER A 171 -12.89 -3.13 -2.82
C SER A 171 -13.18 -1.90 -3.68
N ALA A 172 -12.34 -1.63 -4.68
CA ALA A 172 -12.61 -0.62 -5.69
C ALA A 172 -12.02 -1.01 -7.05
N THR A 173 -12.66 -0.53 -8.11
CA THR A 173 -12.18 -0.65 -9.49
C THR A 173 -11.94 0.75 -10.02
N LEU A 174 -10.80 0.98 -10.67
CA LEU A 174 -10.36 2.27 -11.16
C LEU A 174 -10.03 2.20 -12.64
N GLU A 175 -10.42 3.28 -13.34
CA GLU A 175 -10.00 3.55 -14.70
C GLU A 175 -8.55 4.10 -14.73
N PRO A 176 -7.83 3.97 -15.86
CA PRO A 176 -6.44 4.42 -15.98
C PRO A 176 -6.24 5.90 -15.63
N GLU A 177 -7.16 6.77 -16.01
CA GLU A 177 -7.07 8.21 -15.78
C GLU A 177 -7.20 8.57 -14.30
N GLU A 178 -8.08 7.87 -13.56
CA GLU A 178 -8.24 8.06 -12.11
C GLU A 178 -6.98 7.61 -11.35
N TYR A 179 -6.40 6.49 -11.78
CA TYR A 179 -5.16 5.97 -11.24
C TYR A 179 -3.97 6.91 -11.53
N GLU A 180 -3.84 7.42 -12.76
CA GLU A 180 -2.76 8.34 -13.15
C GLU A 180 -2.85 9.68 -12.40
N ALA A 181 -4.07 10.21 -12.21
CA ALA A 181 -4.31 11.48 -11.51
C ALA A 181 -4.01 11.43 -10.00
N SER A 182 -3.91 10.23 -9.43
CA SER A 182 -3.69 10.03 -8.00
C SER A 182 -2.20 9.95 -7.65
N ALA A 183 -1.84 10.27 -6.41
CA ALA A 183 -0.48 10.12 -5.90
C ALA A 183 -0.42 8.97 -4.86
N PRO A 184 0.69 8.23 -4.77
CA PRO A 184 0.89 7.27 -3.69
C PRO A 184 1.03 7.96 -2.33
N ASP A 185 0.79 7.22 -1.25
CA ASP A 185 1.02 7.69 0.11
C ASP A 185 2.52 8.08 0.32
N PRO A 186 2.81 9.25 0.91
CA PRO A 186 4.19 9.71 1.12
C PRO A 186 5.06 8.79 1.97
N PHE A 187 4.45 7.95 2.81
CA PHE A 187 5.14 7.08 3.75
C PHE A 187 5.34 5.66 3.23
N VAL A 188 4.83 5.31 2.04
CA VAL A 188 4.87 3.96 1.47
C VAL A 188 6.24 3.28 1.58
N VAL A 189 7.34 4.01 1.35
CA VAL A 189 8.71 3.46 1.40
C VAL A 189 9.19 3.15 2.82
N ILE A 190 8.80 3.96 3.80
CA ILE A 190 9.30 3.88 5.17
C ILE A 190 8.34 3.16 6.12
N GLU A 191 7.09 2.96 5.70
CA GLU A 191 5.98 2.36 6.44
C GLU A 191 6.38 1.04 7.09
N ALA A 192 6.88 0.10 6.29
CA ALA A 192 7.22 -1.24 6.76
C ALA A 192 8.26 -1.21 7.91
N GLY A 193 9.28 -0.35 7.78
CA GLY A 193 10.31 -0.16 8.80
C GLY A 193 9.74 0.47 10.08
N MET A 194 8.80 1.41 9.96
CA MET A 194 8.14 2.02 11.11
C MET A 194 7.23 1.04 11.85
N ILE A 195 6.44 0.23 11.12
CA ILE A 195 5.58 -0.79 11.75
C ILE A 195 6.42 -1.84 12.48
N ALA A 196 7.51 -2.32 11.87
CA ALA A 196 8.41 -3.26 12.52
C ALA A 196 9.07 -2.67 13.78
N HIS A 197 9.47 -1.39 13.73
CA HIS A 197 10.01 -0.69 14.88
C HIS A 197 8.98 -0.53 16.00
N LEU A 198 7.75 -0.12 15.67
CA LEU A 198 6.67 0.03 16.65
C LEU A 198 6.32 -1.30 17.32
N ASP A 199 6.26 -2.39 16.57
CA ASP A 199 5.95 -3.71 17.12
C ASP A 199 7.04 -4.26 18.04
N SER A 200 8.32 -3.95 17.74
CA SER A 200 9.47 -4.43 18.52
C SER A 200 9.79 -3.56 19.72
N CYS A 201 9.60 -2.23 19.63
CA CYS A 201 10.03 -1.29 20.66
C CYS A 201 8.89 -0.64 21.46
N HIS A 202 7.66 -0.59 20.92
CA HIS A 202 6.60 0.27 21.48
C HIS A 202 5.24 -0.44 21.71
N ARG A 203 5.24 -1.77 21.78
CA ARG A 203 4.00 -2.56 21.94
C ARG A 203 3.25 -2.21 23.23
N ASP A 204 3.98 -2.07 24.33
CA ASP A 204 3.39 -1.78 25.65
C ASP A 204 2.81 -0.36 25.70
N GLU A 205 3.48 0.60 25.05
CA GLU A 205 3.00 1.98 24.92
C GLU A 205 1.75 2.07 24.06
N LEU A 206 1.65 1.29 22.96
CA LEU A 206 0.44 1.19 22.14
C LEU A 206 -0.74 0.64 22.94
N GLY A 207 -0.51 -0.45 23.70
CA GLY A 207 -1.53 -0.99 24.61
C GLY A 207 -1.94 0.00 25.69
N ALA A 208 -0.99 0.73 26.28
CA ALA A 208 -1.27 1.76 27.28
C ALA A 208 -2.03 2.96 26.70
N MET A 209 -1.75 3.35 25.46
CA MET A 209 -2.47 4.39 24.74
C MET A 209 -3.93 3.97 24.52
N LEU A 210 -4.18 2.77 24.00
CA LEU A 210 -5.55 2.29 23.72
C LEU A 210 -6.39 2.25 25.01
N ARG A 211 -5.85 1.71 26.11
CA ARG A 211 -6.54 1.68 27.41
C ARG A 211 -6.95 3.07 27.93
N ARG A 212 -6.14 4.10 27.64
CA ARG A 212 -6.46 5.49 28.03
C ARG A 212 -7.59 6.07 27.19
N LEU A 213 -7.67 5.69 25.92
CA LEU A 213 -8.74 6.11 25.01
C LEU A 213 -10.05 5.37 25.29
N ASP A 214 -9.99 4.09 25.68
CA ASP A 214 -11.16 3.30 26.11
C ASP A 214 -11.79 3.82 27.41
N GLY A 215 -11.04 4.59 28.20
CA GLY A 215 -11.54 5.27 29.41
C GLY A 215 -12.31 6.57 29.15
N LEU A 216 -12.49 6.99 27.89
CA LEU A 216 -13.27 8.18 27.53
C LEU A 216 -14.78 7.90 27.59
N PRO A 217 -15.61 8.88 28.03
CA PRO A 217 -17.04 8.68 28.22
C PRO A 217 -17.73 8.30 26.90
N GLY A 218 -18.46 7.17 26.89
CA GLY A 218 -19.22 6.69 25.73
C GLY A 218 -18.88 5.28 25.27
N ARG A 219 -17.84 4.62 25.82
CA ARG A 219 -17.52 3.22 25.53
C ARG A 219 -17.61 2.33 26.78
N PRO A 220 -18.15 1.11 26.68
CA PRO A 220 -18.17 0.18 27.81
C PRO A 220 -16.73 -0.18 28.16
N ALA A 221 -16.26 0.31 29.30
CA ALA A 221 -14.98 -0.11 29.86
C ALA A 221 -14.96 -1.64 29.93
N ALA A 222 -14.03 -2.28 29.22
CA ALA A 222 -13.75 -3.70 29.39
C ALA A 222 -13.30 -3.90 30.85
N ARG A 223 -14.25 -4.27 31.72
CA ARG A 223 -14.03 -4.46 33.15
C ARG A 223 -13.08 -5.64 33.34
N GLY A 224 -11.84 -5.35 33.75
CA GLY A 224 -11.00 -6.26 34.53
C GLY A 224 -10.40 -7.48 33.82
N GLY A 225 -10.46 -7.56 32.49
CA GLY A 225 -9.76 -8.62 31.73
C GLY A 225 -8.26 -8.34 31.52
N PRO A 226 -7.45 -9.35 31.15
CA PRO A 226 -6.06 -9.13 30.73
C PRO A 226 -6.03 -8.12 29.57
N ALA A 227 -5.02 -7.26 29.56
CA ALA A 227 -4.90 -6.22 28.53
C ALA A 227 -4.84 -6.86 27.14
N PRO A 228 -5.63 -6.36 26.16
CA PRO A 228 -5.57 -6.89 24.80
C PRO A 228 -4.15 -6.70 24.24
N ALA A 229 -3.67 -7.72 23.53
CA ALA A 229 -2.40 -7.62 22.82
C ALA A 229 -2.62 -6.74 21.59
N VAL A 230 -2.02 -5.54 21.60
CA VAL A 230 -2.13 -4.55 20.52
C VAL A 230 -0.89 -4.63 19.66
N ARG A 231 -1.05 -4.73 18.34
CA ARG A 231 0.05 -4.76 17.38
C ARG A 231 -0.21 -3.82 16.21
N PRO A 232 0.79 -3.07 15.75
CA PRO A 232 0.61 -2.20 14.59
C PRO A 232 0.48 -3.06 13.31
N LEU A 233 -0.46 -2.69 12.45
CA LEU A 233 -0.77 -3.39 11.20
C LEU A 233 -0.34 -2.59 9.96
N GLY A 234 -0.62 -1.29 9.95
CA GLY A 234 -0.27 -0.40 8.84
C GLY A 234 -0.31 1.07 9.21
N LEU A 235 0.35 1.90 8.41
CA LEU A 235 0.40 3.35 8.60
C LEU A 235 0.24 4.07 7.26
N ASP A 236 -0.50 5.16 7.27
CA ASP A 236 -0.65 6.07 6.12
C ASP A 236 -0.73 7.52 6.63
N ARG A 237 -0.83 8.49 5.71
CA ARG A 237 -0.87 9.91 6.05
C ARG A 237 -2.06 10.34 6.91
N TYR A 238 -3.12 9.55 6.96
CA TYR A 238 -4.33 9.86 7.72
C TYR A 238 -4.34 9.21 9.09
N GLY A 239 -3.41 8.29 9.39
CA GLY A 239 -3.48 7.53 10.64
C GLY A 239 -2.80 6.16 10.61
N MET A 240 -3.09 5.35 11.64
CA MET A 240 -2.48 4.04 11.86
C MET A 240 -3.53 2.95 12.12
N TRP A 241 -3.35 1.78 11.51
CA TRP A 241 -4.11 0.55 11.79
C TRP A 241 -3.45 -0.27 12.89
N LEU A 242 -4.25 -0.71 13.85
CA LEU A 242 -3.85 -1.55 14.97
C LEU A 242 -4.69 -2.83 15.00
N ARG A 243 -4.05 -3.99 15.14
CA ARG A 243 -4.73 -5.25 15.44
C ARG A 243 -4.72 -5.48 16.94
N CYS A 244 -5.91 -5.67 17.50
CA CYS A 244 -6.10 -5.92 18.92
C CYS A 244 -6.63 -7.34 19.11
N ARG A 245 -5.92 -8.13 19.92
CA ARG A 245 -6.34 -9.47 20.30
C ARG A 245 -6.76 -9.49 21.76
N VAL A 246 -8.01 -9.86 22.01
CA VAL A 246 -8.51 -10.09 23.37
C VAL A 246 -8.22 -11.55 23.74
N ALA A 247 -7.48 -11.77 24.83
CA ALA A 247 -7.20 -13.11 25.34
C ALA A 247 -8.40 -13.58 26.20
N ASP A 248 -9.11 -14.59 25.68
CA ASP A 248 -10.16 -15.39 26.32
C ASP A 248 -11.50 -14.70 26.66
N GLY A 249 -12.60 -15.31 26.20
CA GLY A 249 -13.99 -14.89 26.42
C GLY A 249 -14.91 -15.16 25.21
N GLU A 250 -16.23 -15.01 25.39
CA GLU A 250 -17.19 -14.90 24.27
C GLU A 250 -16.89 -13.62 23.49
N GLY A 251 -16.03 -13.71 22.48
CA GLY A 251 -15.42 -12.57 21.77
C GLY A 251 -13.91 -12.67 21.55
N ALA A 252 -13.28 -13.80 21.89
CA ALA A 252 -11.90 -14.08 21.52
C ALA A 252 -11.72 -14.00 19.99
N GLY A 253 -10.95 -13.01 19.55
CA GLY A 253 -10.76 -12.71 18.13
C GLY A 253 -9.77 -11.58 17.92
N ASP A 254 -9.31 -11.46 16.69
CA ASP A 254 -8.51 -10.34 16.21
C ASP A 254 -9.45 -9.27 15.65
N THR A 255 -9.43 -8.09 16.25
CA THR A 255 -10.18 -6.91 15.79
C THR A 255 -9.23 -5.84 15.30
N ASP A 256 -9.49 -5.29 14.12
CA ASP A 256 -8.72 -4.20 13.57
C ASP A 256 -9.35 -2.85 13.90
N LEU A 257 -8.54 -1.96 14.48
CA LEU A 257 -8.90 -0.64 14.95
C LEU A 257 -8.08 0.41 14.21
N ARG A 258 -8.78 1.43 13.72
CA ARG A 258 -8.16 2.56 13.03
C ARG A 258 -7.99 3.76 13.94
N LEU A 259 -6.75 4.20 14.14
CA LEU A 259 -6.42 5.48 14.76
C LEU A 259 -6.32 6.55 13.69
N VAL A 260 -7.17 7.57 13.76
CA VAL A 260 -7.19 8.69 12.82
C VAL A 260 -6.39 9.86 13.38
N PHE A 261 -5.52 10.45 12.55
CA PHE A 261 -4.85 11.71 12.87
C PHE A 261 -5.82 12.88 12.69
N GLY A 262 -5.68 13.92 13.51
CA GLY A 262 -6.56 15.10 13.41
C GLY A 262 -6.43 15.86 12.09
N GLU A 263 -5.26 15.77 11.44
CA GLU A 263 -4.99 16.33 10.12
C GLU A 263 -4.08 15.38 9.32
N PRO A 264 -4.22 15.33 7.98
CA PRO A 264 -3.32 14.54 7.14
C PRO A 264 -1.87 15.00 7.27
N VAL A 265 -0.96 14.04 7.39
CA VAL A 265 0.45 14.28 7.58
C VAL A 265 1.20 14.18 6.26
N ALA A 266 1.96 15.21 5.90
CA ALA A 266 2.70 15.24 4.63
C ALA A 266 4.15 14.74 4.73
N ASP A 267 4.76 14.75 5.92
CA ASP A 267 6.18 14.44 6.10
C ASP A 267 6.51 13.74 7.44
N VAL A 268 7.75 13.28 7.57
CA VAL A 268 8.24 12.55 8.76
C VAL A 268 8.22 13.43 10.02
N HIS A 269 8.37 14.75 9.89
CA HIS A 269 8.31 15.66 11.02
C HIS A 269 6.88 15.76 11.57
N GLY A 270 5.91 15.97 10.68
CA GLY A 270 4.49 15.94 11.00
C GLY A 270 4.08 14.60 11.60
N LEU A 271 4.63 13.50 11.09
CA LEU A 271 4.33 12.16 11.61
C LEU A 271 4.84 11.99 13.05
N ARG A 272 6.06 12.45 13.32
CA ARG A 272 6.62 12.51 14.69
C ARG A 272 5.77 13.37 15.61
N CYS A 273 5.26 14.50 15.13
CA CYS A 273 4.36 15.36 15.89
C CYS A 273 3.02 14.68 16.17
N ALA A 274 2.43 14.00 15.18
CA ALA A 274 1.19 13.23 15.34
C ALA A 274 1.38 12.10 16.37
N TYR A 275 2.45 11.31 16.27
CA TYR A 275 2.78 10.29 17.27
C TYR A 275 2.96 10.88 18.67
N ARG A 276 3.73 11.97 18.80
CA ARG A 276 3.92 12.64 20.10
C ARG A 276 2.60 13.10 20.68
N ARG A 277 1.69 13.67 19.87
CA ARG A 277 0.35 14.07 20.32
C ARG A 277 -0.49 12.88 20.75
N LEU A 278 -0.48 11.78 20.00
CA LEU A 278 -1.19 10.55 20.35
C LEU A 278 -0.70 9.94 21.67
N PHE A 279 0.61 9.86 21.87
CA PHE A 279 1.20 9.33 23.10
C PHE A 279 1.12 10.33 24.28
N ALA A 280 1.20 11.64 24.02
CA ALA A 280 1.12 12.68 25.06
C ALA A 280 -0.32 13.06 25.45
N GLY A 281 -1.30 12.89 24.57
CA GLY A 281 -2.73 13.06 24.85
C GLY A 281 -3.23 12.17 26.00
N GLY A 282 -2.45 11.14 26.37
CA GLY A 282 -2.62 10.36 27.59
C GLY A 282 -2.14 11.03 28.89
N ARG A 283 -1.73 12.31 28.88
CA ARG A 283 -1.18 13.03 30.05
C ARG A 283 -1.83 14.38 30.40
N ALA A 284 -2.84 14.84 29.66
CA ALA A 284 -3.48 16.13 29.94
C ALA A 284 -4.59 16.01 31.00
N ARG A 285 -4.27 16.56 32.18
CA ARG A 285 -5.12 16.74 33.36
C ARG A 285 -6.32 17.64 33.10
N GLY A 286 -7.36 17.47 33.92
CA GLY A 286 -8.43 18.44 34.12
C GLY A 286 -7.92 19.85 34.34
N GLY A 287 -8.57 20.80 33.66
CA GLY A 287 -8.28 22.23 33.69
C GLY A 287 -8.96 22.90 32.50
N ALA A 288 -9.79 23.89 32.78
CA ALA A 288 -10.77 24.46 31.86
C ALA A 288 -10.19 25.21 30.65
N HIS A 289 -10.99 25.20 29.59
CA HIS A 289 -11.06 26.13 28.44
C HIS A 289 -10.14 25.98 27.21
N ALA A 290 -10.84 25.72 26.10
CA ALA A 290 -10.74 26.27 24.74
C ALA A 290 -9.68 25.72 23.75
N ASP A 291 -10.20 24.77 22.98
CA ASP A 291 -10.16 24.62 21.51
C ASP A 291 -8.98 23.93 20.82
N GLY A 292 -9.35 22.91 20.02
CA GLY A 292 -8.47 21.90 19.41
C GLY A 292 -8.65 20.50 19.99
N GLY A 293 -9.88 20.12 20.35
CA GLY A 293 -10.19 18.81 20.90
C GLY A 293 -9.86 17.68 19.93
N PHE A 294 -9.11 16.69 20.42
CA PHE A 294 -8.89 15.42 19.74
C PHE A 294 -10.23 14.70 19.55
N VAL A 295 -10.75 14.70 18.32
CA VAL A 295 -11.89 13.87 17.92
C VAL A 295 -11.34 12.57 17.35
N GLY A 296 -10.93 11.66 18.23
CA GLY A 296 -10.56 10.31 17.83
C GLY A 296 -11.81 9.53 17.41
N ASN A 297 -12.21 9.65 16.14
CA ASN A 297 -13.22 8.77 15.57
C ASN A 297 -12.57 7.41 15.28
N PHE A 298 -12.98 6.38 16.01
CA PHE A 298 -12.63 5.00 15.75
C PHE A 298 -13.75 4.33 14.97
N THR A 299 -13.45 3.83 13.79
CA THR A 299 -14.35 2.95 13.05
C THR A 299 -13.91 1.52 13.31
N ASP A 300 -14.79 0.71 13.90
CA ASP A 300 -14.60 -0.75 13.96
C ASP A 300 -14.83 -1.29 12.54
N VAL A 301 -13.79 -1.86 11.93
CA VAL A 301 -13.93 -2.57 10.65
C VAL A 301 -13.91 -4.06 10.96
N PRO A 302 -15.04 -4.78 10.84
CA PRO A 302 -15.06 -6.21 11.10
C PRO A 302 -14.14 -6.91 10.11
N ASN A 303 -13.34 -7.84 10.61
CA ASN A 303 -12.45 -8.65 9.80
C ASN A 303 -13.31 -9.52 8.87
N GLY A 304 -13.17 -9.33 7.57
CA GLY A 304 -13.87 -10.11 6.55
C GLY A 304 -13.33 -11.53 6.52
N SER A 305 -13.72 -12.35 7.49
CA SER A 305 -13.53 -13.80 7.41
C SER A 305 -14.44 -14.33 6.30
N GLY A 306 -13.93 -14.31 5.08
CA GLY A 306 -14.54 -14.97 3.92
C GLY A 306 -14.70 -16.45 4.18
N GLU A 307 -15.93 -16.93 4.03
CA GLU A 307 -16.25 -18.35 3.95
C GLU A 307 -15.50 -19.01 2.79
N ARG A 308 -15.26 -20.32 2.97
CA ARG A 308 -14.48 -21.21 2.11
C ARG A 308 -15.07 -21.40 0.72
#